data_AF-A0A951CM30-F1
#
_entry.id   AF-A0A951CM30-F1
#
_cell.length_a   1.000
_cell.length_b   1.000
_cell.length_c   1.000
_cell.angle_alpha   90.00
_cell.angle_beta   90.00
_cell.angle_gamma   90.00
#
_symmetry.space_group_name_H-M   'P 1'
#
loop_
_entity.id
_entity.type
_entity.pdbx_description
1 polymer ?
#
loop_
_entity_poly.entity_id
_entity_poly.type
_entity_poly.pdbx_seq_one_letter_code
_entity_poly.pdbx_strand_id
1 'polypeptide(L)'
;MRDFWRGLLKGSLGPPDNDSRFLLDVHSRNLPGESTMRRYHDDEQVDLVVVGAGAGGSVLAQRLARAGWRIVILEADPFWHPDEDWVSDEAGSHELYWTQKRIIGGADPQELGKNN
;
A
#
# COMPACT_ATOMS: atom_id res chain seq x y z
N MET A 1 15.68 31.75 0.32
CA MET A 1 15.07 32.16 1.62
C MET A 1 13.54 32.03 1.65
N ARG A 2 12.83 32.12 0.50
CA ARG A 2 11.36 31.97 0.41
C ARG A 2 10.85 30.51 0.46
N ASP A 3 11.69 29.55 0.07
CA ASP A 3 11.27 28.14 -0.06
C ASP A 3 11.30 27.34 1.25
N PHE A 4 12.11 27.78 2.22
CA PHE A 4 12.18 27.16 3.55
C PHE A 4 10.85 27.27 4.32
N TRP A 5 10.18 28.41 4.21
CA TRP A 5 8.90 28.67 4.87
C TRP A 5 7.70 27.97 4.22
N ARG A 6 7.80 27.59 2.94
CA ARG A 6 6.78 26.79 2.25
C ARG A 6 6.76 25.31 2.70
N GLY A 7 7.88 24.79 3.20
CA GLY A 7 7.97 23.43 3.76
C GLY A 7 7.42 23.34 5.18
N LEU A 8 7.66 24.36 6.01
CA LEU A 8 7.23 24.41 7.42
C LEU A 8 5.71 24.55 7.63
N LEU A 9 4.99 25.07 6.62
CA LEU A 9 3.54 25.26 6.64
C LEU A 9 2.79 24.26 5.76
N LYS A 10 3.48 23.24 5.23
CA LYS A 10 2.87 22.16 4.46
C LYS A 10 2.34 21.11 5.45
N GLY A 11 1.19 21.42 6.03
CA GLY A 11 0.34 20.51 6.78
C GLY A 11 -1.08 21.05 6.71
N SER A 12 -2.07 20.18 6.51
CA SER A 12 -3.47 20.60 6.63
C SER A 12 -3.71 21.01 8.09
N LEU A 13 -4.13 22.26 8.30
CA LEU A 13 -4.73 22.64 9.58
C LEU A 13 -6.08 21.94 9.63
N GLY A 14 -6.18 20.89 10.45
CA GLY A 14 -7.42 20.14 10.63
C GLY A 14 -8.58 21.09 10.96
N PRO A 15 -9.79 20.90 10.39
CA PRO A 15 -10.95 21.70 10.71
C PRO A 15 -11.16 21.76 12.23
N PRO A 16 -11.56 22.91 12.80
CA PRO A 16 -11.75 23.05 14.25
C PRO A 16 -12.75 22.05 14.84
N ASP A 17 -13.68 21.56 14.01
CA ASP A 17 -14.70 20.57 14.38
C ASP A 17 -14.32 19.12 14.04
N ASN A 18 -13.10 18.87 13.52
CA ASN A 18 -12.63 17.53 13.17
C ASN A 18 -11.75 16.94 14.28
N ASP A 19 -12.38 16.34 15.29
CA ASP A 19 -11.73 15.63 16.39
C ASP A 19 -11.42 14.16 16.07
N SER A 20 -11.73 13.68 14.86
CA SER A 20 -11.53 12.27 14.46
C SER A 20 -10.10 11.76 14.61
N ARG A 21 -9.09 12.64 14.51
CA ARG A 21 -7.67 12.31 14.76
C ARG A 21 -7.36 11.96 16.23
N PHE A 22 -8.29 12.21 17.14
CA PHE A 22 -8.17 12.01 18.59
C PHE A 22 -9.23 11.08 19.18
N LEU A 23 -10.24 10.67 18.39
CA LEU A 23 -11.36 9.84 18.83
C LEU A 23 -11.01 8.35 18.94
N LEU A 24 -9.83 7.93 18.48
CA LEU A 24 -9.35 6.55 18.58
C LEU A 24 -8.19 6.50 19.58
N ASP A 25 -8.23 5.52 20.49
CA ASP A 25 -7.04 5.14 21.27
C ASP A 25 -5.86 4.94 20.31
N VAL A 26 -4.69 5.44 20.68
CA VAL A 26 -3.47 5.28 19.88
C VAL A 26 -3.03 3.82 19.94
N HIS A 27 -3.68 2.98 19.15
CA HIS A 27 -3.24 1.63 18.89
C HIS A 27 -2.16 1.73 17.81
N SER A 28 -0.90 1.50 18.18
CA SER A 28 0.12 1.23 17.18
C SER A 28 -0.31 -0.03 16.44
N ARG A 29 -0.61 0.13 15.15
CA ARG A 29 -1.06 -0.98 14.33
C ARG A 29 0.09 -1.93 14.01
N ASN A 30 1.34 -1.42 13.99
CA ASN A 30 2.59 -2.08 13.57
C ASN A 30 2.44 -2.78 12.21
N LEU A 31 3.47 -2.77 11.36
CA LEU A 31 3.40 -3.58 10.14
C LEU A 31 3.56 -5.07 10.48
N PRO A 32 2.52 -5.91 10.28
CA PRO A 32 2.61 -7.31 10.65
C PRO A 32 3.70 -8.00 9.84
N GLY A 33 4.69 -8.54 10.53
CA GLY A 33 5.76 -9.32 9.93
C GLY A 33 6.89 -8.52 9.29
N GLU A 34 6.93 -7.19 9.40
CA GLU A 34 8.02 -6.36 8.87
C GLU A 34 9.39 -6.80 9.40
N SER A 35 9.51 -6.95 10.73
CA SER A 35 10.76 -7.37 11.39
C SER A 35 11.18 -8.80 11.04
N THR A 36 10.25 -9.63 10.58
CA THR A 36 10.46 -11.04 10.23
C THR A 36 10.41 -11.29 8.72
N MET A 37 10.28 -10.23 7.90
CA MET A 37 10.09 -10.38 6.46
C MET A 37 11.35 -10.98 5.85
N ARG A 38 11.19 -12.14 5.20
CA ARG A 38 12.29 -12.79 4.50
C ARG A 38 12.71 -11.92 3.31
N ARG A 39 14.02 -11.66 3.20
CA ARG A 39 14.63 -11.08 2.02
C ARG A 39 15.29 -12.20 1.21
N TYR A 40 15.12 -12.14 -0.10
CA TYR A 40 15.73 -13.06 -1.05
C TYR A 40 16.86 -12.33 -1.78
N HIS A 41 17.90 -13.05 -2.17
CA HIS A 41 18.86 -12.53 -3.14
C HIS A 41 18.25 -12.53 -4.55
N ASP A 42 18.70 -11.61 -5.41
CA ASP A 42 18.18 -11.47 -6.78
C ASP A 42 18.36 -12.74 -7.64
N ASP A 43 19.31 -13.59 -7.29
CA ASP A 43 19.61 -14.87 -7.95
C ASP A 43 19.02 -16.10 -7.24
N GLU A 44 18.29 -15.91 -6.12
CA GLU A 44 17.69 -17.02 -5.39
C GLU A 44 16.47 -17.55 -6.15
N GLN A 45 16.50 -18.85 -6.51
CA GLN A 45 15.32 -19.51 -7.08
C GLN A 45 14.19 -19.56 -6.06
N VAL A 46 12.96 -19.25 -6.48
CA VAL A 46 11.74 -19.37 -5.68
C VAL A 46 10.71 -20.24 -6.41
N ASP A 47 9.74 -20.77 -5.66
CA ASP A 47 8.72 -21.67 -6.20
C ASP A 47 7.62 -20.91 -6.97
N LEU A 48 7.40 -19.63 -6.63
CA LEU A 48 6.42 -18.77 -7.28
C LEU A 48 6.82 -17.28 -7.19
N VAL A 49 6.61 -16.55 -8.29
CA VAL A 49 6.60 -15.09 -8.31
C VAL A 49 5.17 -14.62 -8.62
N VAL A 50 4.63 -13.77 -7.75
CA VAL A 50 3.31 -13.13 -7.93
C VAL A 50 3.53 -11.67 -8.30
N VAL A 51 2.86 -11.19 -9.36
CA VAL A 51 2.86 -9.77 -9.72
C VAL A 51 1.55 -9.16 -9.22
N GLY A 52 1.65 -8.28 -8.23
CA GLY A 52 0.53 -7.63 -7.54
C GLY A 52 0.22 -8.25 -6.17
N ALA A 53 0.36 -7.46 -5.11
CA ALA A 53 -0.02 -7.73 -3.72
C ALA A 53 -1.48 -7.36 -3.39
N GLY A 54 -2.33 -7.20 -4.41
CA GLY A 54 -3.76 -6.96 -4.24
C GLY A 54 -4.51 -8.16 -3.65
N ALA A 55 -5.85 -8.07 -3.60
CA ALA A 55 -6.72 -9.05 -2.93
C ALA A 55 -6.53 -10.51 -3.41
N GLY A 56 -6.23 -10.71 -4.69
CA GLY A 56 -5.96 -12.05 -5.23
C GLY A 56 -4.55 -12.55 -4.92
N GLY A 57 -3.54 -11.74 -5.24
CA GLY A 57 -2.13 -12.13 -5.17
C GLY A 57 -1.66 -12.39 -3.73
N SER A 58 -2.02 -11.50 -2.80
CA SER A 58 -1.67 -11.66 -1.38
C SER A 58 -2.31 -12.90 -0.75
N VAL A 59 -3.58 -13.18 -1.06
CA VAL A 59 -4.29 -14.36 -0.55
C VAL A 59 -3.71 -15.65 -1.11
N LEU A 60 -3.38 -15.69 -2.42
CA LEU A 60 -2.72 -16.83 -3.03
C LEU A 60 -1.36 -17.09 -2.37
N ALA A 61 -0.53 -16.06 -2.23
CA ALA A 61 0.79 -16.16 -1.62
C ALA A 61 0.69 -16.64 -0.16
N GLN A 62 -0.24 -16.11 0.63
CA GLN A 62 -0.44 -16.54 2.02
C GLN A 62 -0.76 -18.04 2.12
N ARG A 63 -1.64 -18.55 1.24
CA ARG A 63 -2.04 -19.96 1.26
C ARG A 63 -0.90 -20.88 0.87
N LEU A 64 -0.16 -20.55 -0.17
CA LEU A 64 0.96 -21.36 -0.67
C LEU A 64 2.19 -21.28 0.25
N ALA A 65 2.47 -20.11 0.84
CA ALA A 65 3.54 -19.96 1.83
C ALA A 65 3.28 -20.85 3.06
N ARG A 66 2.03 -20.96 3.52
CA ARG A 66 1.64 -21.90 4.58
C ARG A 66 1.79 -23.37 4.19
N ALA A 67 1.79 -23.67 2.90
CA ALA A 67 2.12 -24.99 2.37
C ALA A 67 3.64 -25.21 2.18
N GLY A 68 4.47 -24.27 2.61
CA GLY A 68 5.93 -24.38 2.60
C GLY A 68 6.62 -23.83 1.35
N TRP A 69 5.88 -23.20 0.43
CA TRP A 69 6.46 -22.63 -0.78
C TRP A 69 7.25 -21.35 -0.48
N ARG A 70 8.36 -21.16 -1.20
CA ARG A 70 9.11 -19.89 -1.24
C ARG A 70 8.52 -19.01 -2.32
N ILE A 71 8.05 -17.85 -1.92
CA ILE A 71 7.26 -16.96 -2.78
C ILE A 71 7.81 -15.55 -2.67
N VAL A 72 7.87 -14.86 -3.81
CA VAL A 72 8.12 -13.42 -3.91
C VAL A 72 6.88 -12.76 -4.51
N ILE A 73 6.48 -11.62 -3.94
CA ILE A 73 5.45 -10.76 -4.53
C ILE A 73 6.14 -9.48 -5.00
N LEU A 74 5.90 -9.11 -6.25
CA LEU A 74 6.31 -7.84 -6.82
C LEU A 74 5.10 -6.91 -6.82
N GLU A 75 5.20 -5.79 -6.10
CA GLU A 75 4.17 -4.76 -6.04
C GLU A 75 4.74 -3.46 -6.59
N ALA A 76 3.93 -2.68 -7.30
CA ALA A 76 4.36 -1.40 -7.85
C ALA A 76 4.39 -0.31 -6.78
N ASP A 77 3.50 -0.40 -5.80
CA ASP A 77 3.39 0.57 -4.72
C ASP A 77 4.31 0.25 -3.52
N PRO A 78 4.61 1.28 -2.68
CA PRO A 78 5.36 1.10 -1.45
C PRO A 78 4.68 0.16 -0.45
N PHE A 79 5.46 -0.34 0.50
CA PHE A 79 4.94 -1.06 1.66
C PHE A 79 4.42 -0.06 2.70
N TRP A 80 3.18 0.38 2.54
CA TRP A 80 2.55 1.44 3.34
C TRP A 80 2.42 1.08 4.83
N HIS A 81 2.96 1.92 5.73
CA HIS A 81 2.80 1.84 7.18
C HIS A 81 1.48 2.52 7.62
N PRO A 82 0.52 1.79 8.21
CA PRO A 82 -0.79 2.35 8.53
C PRO A 82 -0.77 3.57 9.46
N ASP A 83 0.19 3.65 10.37
CA ASP A 83 0.31 4.76 11.32
C ASP A 83 1.04 5.99 10.77
N GLU A 84 1.79 5.83 9.68
CA GLU A 84 2.60 6.93 9.10
C GLU A 84 1.98 7.45 7.80
N ASP A 85 1.48 6.54 6.96
CA ASP A 85 1.08 6.85 5.59
C ASP A 85 -0.43 7.02 5.41
N TRP A 86 -1.24 6.46 6.31
CA TRP A 86 -2.70 6.50 6.16
C TRP A 86 -3.30 7.67 6.95
N VAL A 87 -4.05 8.50 6.23
CA VAL A 87 -4.81 9.61 6.80
C VAL A 87 -6.29 9.46 6.48
N SER A 88 -7.15 9.81 7.44
CA SER A 88 -8.61 9.80 7.26
C SER A 88 -9.12 11.09 6.57
N ASP A 89 -8.28 11.70 5.74
CA ASP A 89 -8.57 12.90 4.96
C ASP A 89 -8.58 12.56 3.48
N GLU A 90 -9.62 12.97 2.75
CA GLU A 90 -9.82 12.62 1.34
C GLU A 90 -8.70 13.16 0.44
N ALA A 91 -8.17 14.36 0.73
CA ALA A 91 -7.08 14.93 -0.05
C ALA A 91 -5.76 14.18 0.22
N GLY A 92 -5.51 13.80 1.46
CA GLY A 92 -4.32 13.05 1.85
C GLY A 92 -4.34 11.56 1.47
N SER A 93 -5.52 10.95 1.33
CA SER A 93 -5.63 9.55 0.88
C SER A 93 -5.41 9.37 -0.62
N HIS A 94 -5.25 10.47 -1.39
CA HIS A 94 -5.11 10.43 -2.84
C HIS A 94 -3.87 9.67 -3.32
N GLU A 95 -2.84 9.52 -2.49
CA GLU A 95 -1.65 8.73 -2.82
C GLU A 95 -1.89 7.21 -2.75
N LEU A 96 -2.97 6.77 -2.08
CA LEU A 96 -3.37 5.35 -2.01
C LEU A 96 -4.16 4.91 -3.26
N TYR A 97 -4.52 5.86 -4.11
CA TYR A 97 -5.35 5.63 -5.26
C TYR A 97 -4.54 5.14 -6.46
N TRP A 98 -4.97 4.00 -7.03
CA TRP A 98 -4.33 3.47 -8.23
C TRP A 98 -4.85 4.22 -9.45
N THR A 99 -4.20 5.33 -9.75
CA THR A 99 -4.54 6.20 -10.89
C THR A 99 -3.73 5.90 -12.14
N GLN A 100 -2.75 4.99 -12.05
CA GLN A 100 -1.91 4.59 -13.18
C GLN A 100 -2.71 3.91 -14.29
N LYS A 101 -2.10 3.87 -15.49
CA LYS A 101 -2.72 3.27 -16.68
C LYS A 101 -3.03 1.79 -16.44
N ARG A 102 -4.31 1.45 -16.45
CA ARG A 102 -4.77 0.05 -16.47
C ARG A 102 -4.90 -0.42 -17.91
N ILE A 103 -4.23 -1.52 -18.24
CA ILE A 103 -4.23 -2.10 -19.58
C ILE A 103 -4.92 -3.45 -19.50
N ILE A 104 -5.99 -3.62 -20.28
CA ILE A 104 -6.62 -4.91 -20.52
C ILE A 104 -6.46 -5.23 -22.00
N GLY A 105 -5.95 -6.43 -22.29
CA GLY A 105 -5.84 -6.97 -23.64
C GLY A 105 -6.62 -8.26 -23.79
N GLY A 106 -6.39 -8.98 -24.89
CA GLY A 106 -7.06 -10.23 -25.21
C GLY A 106 -8.26 -10.05 -26.14
N ALA A 107 -8.88 -11.18 -26.52
CA ALA A 107 -10.00 -11.20 -27.45
C ALA A 107 -11.35 -10.80 -26.82
N ASP A 108 -11.43 -10.85 -25.47
CA ASP A 108 -12.63 -10.53 -24.70
C ASP A 108 -12.25 -9.65 -23.48
N PRO A 109 -11.90 -8.38 -23.70
CA PRO A 109 -11.46 -7.50 -22.62
C PRO A 109 -12.66 -7.09 -21.74
N GLN A 110 -12.47 -7.18 -20.43
CA GLN A 110 -13.45 -6.70 -19.45
C GLN A 110 -13.37 -5.18 -19.29
N GLU A 111 -14.51 -4.52 -19.08
CA GLU A 111 -14.53 -3.09 -18.75
C GLU A 111 -14.12 -2.90 -17.28
N LEU A 112 -13.20 -1.95 -17.04
CA LEU A 112 -12.85 -1.56 -15.68
C LEU A 112 -13.71 -0.40 -15.21
N GLY A 113 -14.22 -0.48 -13.98
CA GLY A 113 -14.81 0.67 -13.30
C GLY A 113 -13.80 1.80 -13.10
N LYS A 114 -14.23 2.98 -12.64
CA LYS A 114 -13.34 4.15 -12.46
C LYS A 114 -12.11 3.81 -11.59
N ASN A 115 -10.98 4.46 -11.87
CA ASN A 115 -9.87 4.48 -10.93
C ASN A 115 -10.39 5.11 -9.64
N ASN A 116 -10.13 4.47 -8.50
CA ASN A 116 -10.27 5.10 -7.20
C ASN A 116 -8.91 5.62 -6.84
#